data_AF-D1YY90-F1
#
_entry.id   AF-D1YY90-F1
#
_cell.length_a   1.000
_cell.length_b   1.000
_cell.length_c   1.000
_cell.angle_alpha   90.00
_cell.angle_beta   90.00
_cell.angle_gamma   90.00
#
_symmetry.space_group_name_H-M   'P 1'
#
loop_
_entity.id
_entity.type
_entity.pdbx_description
1 polymer ?
#
loop_
_entity_poly.entity_id
_entity_poly.type
_entity_poly.pdbx_seq_one_letter_code
_entity_poly.pdbx_strand_id
1 'polypeptide(L)' 'MVLGRVIRTVLGAVFGAIFGFIVGWVVELFPRFNAALLSGLQGLTGLSGIRMAALLAAIGFIVGILAGLLSGGHRHWHQY' A
#
# COMPACT_ATOMS: atom_id res chain seq x y z
N MET A 1 23.82 6.94 -8.23
CA MET A 1 22.93 7.26 -7.09
C MET A 1 21.45 7.03 -7.38
N VAL A 2 20.97 7.24 -8.62
CA VAL A 2 19.55 7.08 -8.99
C VAL A 2 19.10 5.63 -9.03
N LEU A 3 19.89 4.73 -9.64
CA LEU A 3 19.53 3.31 -9.81
C LEU A 3 19.21 2.61 -8.48
N GLY A 4 20.00 2.87 -7.42
CA GLY A 4 19.74 2.32 -6.09
C GLY A 4 18.46 2.84 -5.43
N ARG A 5 18.09 4.10 -5.69
CA ARG A 5 16.80 4.66 -5.24
C ARG A 5 15.64 4.01 -5.99
N VAL A 6 15.74 3.89 -7.30
CA VAL A 6 14.71 3.26 -8.15
C VAL A 6 14.48 1.81 -7.71
N ILE A 7 15.54 1.01 -7.57
CA ILE A 7 15.43 -0.38 -7.12
C ILE A 7 14.74 -0.47 -5.75
N ARG A 8 15.10 0.40 -4.81
CA ARG A 8 14.48 0.41 -3.48
C ARG A 8 13.00 0.80 -3.53
N THR A 9 12.65 1.81 -4.33
CA THR A 9 11.25 2.22 -4.52
C THR A 9 10.43 1.12 -5.16
N VAL A 10 10.95 0.46 -6.20
CA VAL A 10 10.28 -0.66 -6.86
C VAL A 10 10.09 -1.84 -5.90
N LEU A 11 11.14 -2.22 -5.16
CA LEU A 11 11.04 -3.28 -4.15
C LEU A 11 10.03 -2.92 -3.06
N GLY A 12 10.07 -1.69 -2.54
CA GLY A 12 9.11 -1.21 -1.55
C GLY A 12 7.68 -1.32 -2.06
N ALA A 13 7.44 -0.89 -3.30
CA ALA A 13 6.13 -0.98 -3.95
C ALA A 13 5.65 -2.43 -4.08
N VAL A 14 6.52 -3.34 -4.53
CA VAL A 14 6.20 -4.76 -4.71
C VAL A 14 5.88 -5.42 -3.37
N PHE A 15 6.74 -5.23 -2.36
CA PHE A 15 6.51 -5.80 -1.03
C PHE A 15 5.27 -5.21 -0.37
N GLY A 16 5.04 -3.91 -0.51
CA GLY A 16 3.84 -3.24 -0.03
C GLY A 16 2.57 -3.81 -0.68
N ALA A 17 2.59 -4.03 -2.00
CA ALA A 17 1.48 -4.63 -2.73
C ALA A 17 1.17 -6.05 -2.25
N ILE A 18 2.20 -6.89 -2.11
CA ILE A 18 2.06 -8.27 -1.62
C ILE A 18 1.50 -8.27 -0.20
N PHE A 19 2.05 -7.43 0.68
CA PHE A 19 1.58 -7.32 2.06
C PHE A 19 0.11 -6.87 2.12
N GLY A 20 -0.25 -5.82 1.37
CA GLY A 20 -1.61 -5.33 1.27
C GLY A 20 -2.58 -6.39 0.74
N PHE A 21 -2.17 -7.17 -0.25
CA PHE A 21 -2.96 -8.28 -0.77
C PHE A 21 -3.23 -9.36 0.28
N ILE A 22 -2.19 -9.77 1.03
CA ILE A 22 -2.31 -10.75 2.11
C ILE A 22 -3.25 -10.23 3.20
N VAL A 23 -3.07 -8.99 3.64
CA VAL A 23 -3.95 -8.38 4.66
C VAL A 23 -5.39 -8.30 4.16
N GLY A 24 -5.62 -7.92 2.91
CA GLY A 24 -6.96 -7.87 2.34
C GLY A 24 -7.60 -9.26 2.24
N TRP A 25 -6.81 -10.32 2.00
CA TRP A 25 -7.28 -11.71 2.13
C TRP A 25 -7.70 -12.06 3.56
N VAL A 26 -6.91 -11.67 4.56
CA VAL A 26 -7.27 -11.88 5.98
C VAL A 26 -8.56 -11.13 6.33
N VAL A 27 -8.73 -9.91 5.82
CA VAL A 27 -9.95 -9.11 5.99
C VAL A 27 -11.16 -9.76 5.29
N GLU A 28 -10.97 -10.33 4.10
CA GLU A 28 -12.01 -11.07 3.38
C GLU A 28 -12.50 -12.31 4.16
N LEU A 29 -11.67 -12.87 5.05
CA LEU A 29 -12.06 -13.94 5.96
C LEU A 29 -13.13 -13.52 6.99
N PHE A 30 -13.29 -12.21 7.23
CA PHE A 30 -14.29 -11.64 8.13
C PHE A 30 -15.39 -10.91 7.35
N PRO A 31 -16.45 -11.61 6.91
CA PRO A 31 -17.41 -11.09 5.94
C PRO A 31 -18.18 -9.84 6.43
N ARG A 32 -18.48 -9.74 7.73
CA ARG A 32 -19.17 -8.57 8.31
C ARG A 32 -18.30 -7.31 8.29
N PHE A 33 -17.02 -7.46 8.60
CA PHE A 33 -16.07 -6.35 8.62
C PHE A 33 -15.76 -5.88 7.18
N ASN A 34 -15.53 -6.83 6.27
CA ASN A 34 -15.33 -6.57 4.85
C ASN A 34 -16.51 -5.79 4.24
N ALA A 35 -17.76 -6.22 4.51
CA ALA A 35 -18.96 -5.53 4.02
C ALA A 35 -19.09 -4.10 4.58
N ALA A 36 -18.78 -3.89 5.85
CA ALA A 36 -18.80 -2.55 6.46
C ALA A 36 -17.75 -1.62 5.83
N LEU A 37 -16.54 -2.12 5.58
CA LEU A 37 -15.48 -1.37 4.92
C LEU A 37 -15.83 -1.03 3.46
N LEU A 38 -16.36 -1.99 2.70
CA LEU A 38 -16.77 -1.77 1.31
C LEU A 38 -17.94 -0.78 1.24
N SER A 39 -18.91 -0.89 2.14
CA SER A 39 -20.03 0.05 2.23
C SER A 39 -19.56 1.46 2.57
N GLY A 40 -18.65 1.60 3.55
CA GLY A 40 -18.04 2.88 3.89
C GLY A 40 -17.24 3.48 2.72
N LEU A 41 -16.45 2.66 2.03
CA LEU A 41 -15.69 3.08 0.86
C LEU A 41 -16.60 3.53 -0.29
N GLN A 42 -17.67 2.78 -0.55
CA GLN A 42 -18.68 3.13 -1.55
C GLN A 42 -19.37 4.44 -1.19
N GLY A 43 -19.69 4.66 0.09
CA GLY A 43 -20.26 5.93 0.56
C GLY A 43 -19.32 7.13 0.40
N LEU A 44 -18.00 6.92 0.51
CA LEU A 44 -17.00 7.98 0.39
C LEU A 44 -16.58 8.28 -1.06
N THR A 45 -16.47 7.25 -1.89
CA THR A 45 -15.83 7.35 -3.22
C THR A 45 -16.79 7.07 -4.38
N GLY A 46 -17.96 6.50 -4.11
CA GLY A 46 -18.90 6.02 -5.12
C GLY A 46 -18.41 4.78 -5.89
N LEU A 47 -17.22 4.25 -5.59
CA LEU A 47 -16.67 3.08 -6.26
C LEU A 47 -17.31 1.80 -5.70
N SER A 48 -17.79 0.93 -6.60
CA SER A 48 -18.39 -0.36 -6.26
C SER A 48 -17.75 -1.49 -7.06
N GLY A 49 -17.72 -2.71 -6.51
CA GLY A 49 -17.24 -3.90 -7.19
C GLY A 49 -15.73 -4.19 -7.06
N ILE A 50 -15.01 -3.41 -6.24
CA ILE A 50 -13.59 -3.65 -5.97
C ILE A 50 -13.47 -4.67 -4.83
N ARG A 51 -12.60 -5.67 -5.00
CA ARG A 51 -12.25 -6.63 -3.94
C ARG A 51 -11.36 -5.98 -2.89
N MET A 52 -11.57 -6.29 -1.61
CA MET A 52 -10.73 -5.72 -0.54
C MET A 52 -9.26 -6.12 -0.67
N ALA A 53 -8.98 -7.34 -1.10
CA ALA A 53 -7.61 -7.76 -1.42
C ALA A 53 -6.94 -6.84 -2.45
N ALA A 54 -7.66 -6.47 -3.51
CA ALA A 54 -7.13 -5.58 -4.54
C ALA A 54 -6.96 -4.14 -4.02
N LEU A 55 -7.93 -3.66 -3.22
CA LEU A 55 -7.88 -2.33 -2.64
C LEU A 55 -6.67 -2.17 -1.70
N LEU A 56 -6.49 -3.10 -0.77
CA LEU A 56 -5.37 -3.05 0.16
C LEU A 56 -4.04 -3.30 -0.54
N ALA A 57 -4.00 -4.13 -1.59
CA ALA A 57 -2.79 -4.27 -2.42
C ALA A 57 -2.41 -2.93 -3.09
N ALA A 58 -3.37 -2.20 -3.64
CA ALA A 58 -3.12 -0.89 -4.24
C ALA A 58 -2.64 0.14 -3.19
N ILE A 59 -3.26 0.16 -2.01
CA ILE A 59 -2.82 1.03 -0.90
C ILE A 59 -1.40 0.64 -0.47
N GLY A 60 -1.14 -0.65 -0.27
CA GLY A 60 0.16 -1.17 0.10
C GLY A 60 1.24 -0.84 -0.94
N PHE A 61 0.91 -0.91 -2.23
CA PHE A 61 1.80 -0.49 -3.32
C PHE A 61 2.18 0.98 -3.20
N ILE A 62 1.19 1.88 -3.03
CA ILE A 62 1.42 3.33 -2.91
C ILE A 62 2.27 3.63 -1.67
N VAL A 63 1.95 3.03 -0.52
CA VAL A 63 2.72 3.18 0.71
C VAL A 63 4.14 2.67 0.53
N GLY A 64 4.31 1.54 -0.17
CA GLY A 64 5.61 0.96 -0.50
C GLY A 64 6.48 1.88 -1.36
N ILE A 65 5.89 2.54 -2.36
CA ILE A 65 6.55 3.58 -3.16
C ILE A 65 7.00 4.72 -2.25
N LEU A 66 6.08 5.27 -1.45
CA LEU A 66 6.34 6.42 -0.59
C LEU A 66 7.45 6.12 0.43
N ALA A 67 7.41 4.95 1.07
CA ALA A 67 8.45 4.50 2.00
C ALA A 67 9.82 4.36 1.29
N GLY A 68 9.82 3.77 0.10
CA GLY A 68 11.02 3.64 -0.72
C GLY A 68 11.65 4.99 -1.08
N LEU A 69 10.82 5.96 -1.46
CA LEU A 69 11.25 7.34 -1.76
C LEU A 69 11.77 8.08 -0.52
N LEU A 70 11.04 8.03 0.60
CA LEU A 70 11.39 8.73 1.84
C LEU A 70 12.68 8.20 2.48
N SER A 71 12.90 6.89 2.44
CA SER A 71 14.13 6.26 2.97
C SER A 71 15.41 6.69 2.23
N GLY A 72 15.29 7.29 1.04
CA GLY A 72 16.39 7.80 0.24
C GLY A 72 16.85 9.22 0.62
N GLY A 73 16.10 9.92 1.48
CA GLY A 73 16.36 11.31 1.88
C GLY A 73 17.12 11.50 3.20
N HIS A 74 17.20 10.46 4.06
CA HIS A 74 17.71 10.60 5.44
C HIS A 74 19.25 10.61 5.60
N ARG A 75 20.05 10.49 4.54
CA ARG A 75 21.53 10.43 4.65
C ARG A 75 22.27 11.77 4.54
N HIS A 76 21.58 12.91 4.48
CA HIS A 76 22.24 14.21 4.23
C HIS A 76 22.27 15.18 5.43
N TRP A 77 21.72 14.80 6.60
CA TRP A 77 21.49 15.74 7.71
C TRP A 77 22.47 15.61 8.91
N HIS A 78 23.53 14.82 8.81
CA HIS A 78 24.48 14.59 9.92
C HIS A 78 25.94 14.98 9.60
N GLN A 79 26.16 16.03 8.80
CA GLN A 79 27.52 16.54 8.52
C GLN A 79 27.67 18.06 8.73
N TYR A 80 27.09 18.58 9.80
CA TYR A 80 27.48 19.89 10.34
C TYR A 80 27.70 19.79 11.84
#